data_AF-A0A9W4XY20-F1
#
_entry.id   AF-A0A9W4XY20-F1
#
_cell.length_a   1.000
_cell.length_b   1.000
_cell.length_c   1.000
_cell.angle_alpha   90.00
_cell.angle_beta   90.00
_cell.angle_gamma   90.00
#
_symmetry.space_group_name_H-M   'P 1'
#
loop_
_entity.id
_entity.type
_entity.pdbx_description
1 polymer ?
#
loop_
_entity_poly.entity_id
_entity_poly.type
_entity_poly.pdbx_seq_one_letter_code
_entity_poly.pdbx_strand_id
1 'polypeptide(L)'
;MGMGRTAHSESGRTEHSGSSRLFKNTFAPNCRNEYFTESEILGLCKTGFPADRLPKEAREAVDKMTERHVEKSKDADSQIRRIDRMLPE
;
A
#
# COMPACT_ATOMS: atom_id res chain seq x y z
N MET A 1 -23.84 42.34 -4.18
CA MET A 1 -24.40 41.19 -4.94
C MET A 1 -23.29 40.73 -5.87
N GLY A 2 -22.51 39.66 -5.63
CA GLY A 2 -22.91 38.26 -5.41
C GLY A 2 -23.20 37.65 -6.79
N MET A 3 -22.26 36.97 -7.46
CA MET A 3 -22.02 35.51 -7.50
C MET A 3 -21.00 35.30 -8.65
N GLY A 4 -20.12 34.30 -8.74
CA GLY A 4 -19.78 33.15 -7.94
C GLY A 4 -18.58 32.52 -8.65
N ARG A 5 -17.44 32.46 -7.97
CA ARG A 5 -16.25 31.73 -8.42
C ARG A 5 -16.49 30.26 -8.15
N THR A 6 -16.41 29.41 -9.17
CA THR A 6 -15.93 28.04 -9.00
C THR A 6 -15.16 27.67 -10.24
N ALA A 7 -13.84 27.77 -10.12
CA ALA A 7 -12.92 27.09 -11.00
C ALA A 7 -13.32 25.62 -11.05
N HIS A 8 -13.58 25.13 -12.26
CA HIS A 8 -13.64 23.70 -12.54
C HIS A 8 -12.19 23.22 -12.44
N SER A 9 -11.74 22.93 -11.22
CA SER A 9 -10.44 22.31 -11.00
C SER A 9 -10.56 20.85 -11.41
N GLU A 10 -10.17 20.58 -12.65
CA GLU A 10 -9.61 19.29 -13.06
C GLU A 10 -8.53 18.92 -12.04
N SER A 11 -8.87 18.06 -11.07
CA SER A 11 -7.84 17.38 -10.30
C SER A 11 -7.39 16.18 -11.11
N GLY A 12 -6.46 16.48 -12.02
CA GLY A 12 -5.69 15.50 -12.76
C GLY A 12 -5.14 14.45 -11.81
N ARG A 13 -5.36 13.19 -12.19
CA ARG A 13 -4.64 12.04 -11.67
C ARG A 13 -3.15 12.33 -11.81
N THR A 14 -2.54 12.76 -10.72
CA THR A 14 -1.09 12.81 -10.58
C THR A 14 -0.71 11.56 -9.82
N GLU A 15 -0.01 10.68 -10.52
CA GLU A 15 0.68 9.54 -9.95
C GLU A 15 1.65 10.05 -8.90
N HIS A 16 1.29 9.93 -7.62
CA HIS A 16 2.14 10.35 -6.52
C HIS A 16 2.77 9.12 -5.86
N SER A 17 3.94 8.74 -6.36
CA SER A 17 4.94 8.00 -5.59
C SER A 17 5.38 8.90 -4.43
N GLY A 18 4.67 8.88 -3.31
CA GLY A 18 5.02 9.65 -2.11
C GLY A 18 3.86 9.96 -1.16
N SER A 19 2.61 9.74 -1.56
CA SER A 19 1.46 9.85 -0.66
C SER A 19 1.14 8.45 -0.15
N SER A 20 1.41 8.19 1.13
CA SER A 20 0.94 6.96 1.79
C SER A 20 -0.57 6.86 1.56
N ARG A 21 -1.00 5.88 0.75
CA ARG A 21 -2.42 5.68 0.49
C ARG A 21 -3.13 5.43 1.82
N LEU A 22 -4.19 6.20 2.05
CA LEU A 22 -5.01 6.13 3.24
C LEU A 22 -6.32 5.41 2.92
N PHE A 23 -6.61 4.36 3.67
CA PHE A 23 -7.82 3.56 3.54
C PHE A 23 -8.73 3.87 4.71
N LYS A 24 -9.97 4.21 4.43
CA LYS A 24 -10.94 4.50 5.47
C LYS A 24 -11.19 3.28 6.35
N ASN A 25 -11.24 3.46 7.67
CA ASN A 25 -11.66 2.42 8.59
C ASN A 25 -13.15 2.12 8.38
N THR A 26 -13.46 0.93 7.89
CA THR A 26 -14.83 0.42 7.72
C THR A 26 -15.18 -0.69 8.72
N PHE A 27 -14.27 -1.05 9.62
CA PHE A 27 -14.44 -2.17 10.56
C PHE A 27 -15.27 -1.81 11.78
N ALA A 28 -15.19 -0.55 12.21
CA ALA A 28 -15.92 -0.05 13.36
C ALA A 28 -16.97 0.99 12.93
N PRO A 29 -18.25 0.81 13.30
CA PRO A 29 -19.35 1.68 12.86
C PRO A 29 -19.21 3.14 13.28
N ASN A 30 -18.40 3.41 14.32
CA ASN A 30 -18.15 4.73 14.88
C ASN A 30 -16.80 5.34 14.47
N CYS A 31 -15.96 4.63 13.73
CA CYS A 31 -14.61 5.09 13.34
C CYS A 31 -14.61 5.84 11.99
N ARG A 32 -15.57 6.74 11.79
CA ARG A 32 -15.80 7.40 10.49
C ARG A 32 -14.66 8.31 10.02
N ASN A 33 -13.78 8.72 10.93
CA ASN A 33 -12.63 9.61 10.67
C ASN A 33 -11.28 8.90 10.84
N GLU A 34 -11.29 7.59 11.06
CA GLU A 34 -10.06 6.82 11.19
C GLU A 34 -9.67 6.27 9.82
N TYR A 35 -8.37 6.34 9.53
CA TYR A 35 -7.79 5.88 8.27
C TYR A 35 -6.56 5.05 8.59
N PHE A 36 -6.35 4.00 7.82
CA PHE A 36 -5.16 3.17 7.88
C PHE A 36 -4.26 3.48 6.69
N THR A 37 -2.96 3.43 6.92
CA THR A 37 -1.94 3.41 5.87
C THR A 37 -1.74 2.00 5.33
N GLU A 38 -1.11 1.86 4.16
CA GLU A 38 -0.72 0.55 3.60
C GLU A 38 0.08 -0.30 4.61
N SER A 39 1.01 0.32 5.34
CA SER A 39 1.82 -0.33 6.37
C SER A 39 1.00 -0.87 7.54
N GLU A 40 0.00 -0.12 8.00
CA GLU A 40 -0.89 -0.55 9.08
C GLU A 40 -1.78 -1.70 8.65
N ILE A 41 -2.31 -1.67 7.42
CA ILE A 41 -3.11 -2.78 6.86
C ILE A 41 -2.26 -4.03 6.72
N LEU A 42 -1.02 -3.91 6.22
CA LEU A 42 -0.09 -5.03 6.17
C LEU A 42 0.21 -5.56 7.57
N GLY A 43 0.38 -4.68 8.56
CA GLY A 43 0.54 -5.04 9.96
C GLY A 43 -0.64 -5.84 10.51
N LEU A 44 -1.88 -5.39 10.24
CA LEU A 44 -3.10 -6.09 10.60
C LEU A 44 -3.17 -7.48 9.95
N CYS A 45 -2.86 -7.60 8.66
CA CYS A 45 -2.82 -8.91 8.00
C CYS A 45 -1.79 -9.85 8.64
N LYS A 46 -0.61 -9.34 9.01
CA LYS A 46 0.45 -10.12 9.67
C LYS A 46 0.04 -10.61 11.06
N THR A 47 -0.83 -9.90 11.77
CA THR A 47 -1.34 -10.32 13.08
C THR A 47 -2.53 -11.28 12.99
N GLY A 48 -2.91 -11.71 11.78
CA GLY A 48 -3.98 -12.68 11.55
C GLY A 48 -5.34 -12.04 11.24
N PHE A 49 -5.38 -10.73 10.95
CA PHE A 49 -6.61 -10.10 10.50
C PHE A 49 -7.04 -10.65 9.14
N PRO A 50 -8.31 -11.05 8.96
CA PRO A 50 -8.79 -11.65 7.72
C PRO A 50 -8.81 -10.62 6.58
N ALA A 51 -8.05 -10.90 5.51
CA ALA A 51 -7.98 -10.06 4.33
C ALA A 51 -9.33 -9.86 3.63
N ASP A 52 -10.28 -10.81 3.78
CA ASP A 52 -11.63 -10.71 3.23
C ASP A 52 -12.48 -9.60 3.85
N ARG A 53 -12.13 -9.16 5.07
CA ARG A 53 -12.80 -8.05 5.73
C ARG A 53 -12.26 -6.69 5.29
N LEU A 54 -11.09 -6.64 4.65
CA LEU A 54 -10.51 -5.40 4.18
C LEU A 54 -11.35 -4.79 3.06
N PRO A 55 -11.40 -3.46 2.95
CA PRO A 55 -11.86 -2.80 1.73
C PRO A 55 -11.12 -3.34 0.50
N LYS A 56 -11.79 -3.42 -0.65
CA LYS A 56 -11.20 -3.94 -1.89
C LYS A 56 -9.85 -3.27 -2.22
N GLU A 57 -9.78 -1.96 -2.07
CA GLU A 57 -8.57 -1.18 -2.35
C GLU A 57 -7.41 -1.55 -1.42
N ALA A 58 -7.69 -1.80 -0.15
CA ALA A 58 -6.71 -2.24 0.84
C ALA A 58 -6.18 -3.64 0.53
N ARG A 59 -7.05 -4.54 0.09
CA ARG A 59 -6.65 -5.89 -0.35
C ARG A 59 -5.70 -5.84 -1.55
N GLU A 60 -6.05 -5.06 -2.57
CA GLU A 60 -5.19 -4.86 -3.74
C GLU A 60 -3.82 -4.26 -3.37
N ALA A 61 -3.77 -3.39 -2.37
CA ALA A 61 -2.52 -2.82 -1.88
C ALA A 61 -1.65 -3.87 -1.16
N VAL A 62 -2.25 -4.73 -0.33
CA VAL A 62 -1.57 -5.85 0.34
C VAL A 62 -1.03 -6.86 -0.67
N ASP A 63 -1.83 -7.20 -1.69
CA ASP A 63 -1.41 -8.12 -2.76
C ASP A 63 -0.18 -7.55 -3.50
N LYS A 64 -0.23 -6.29 -3.92
CA LYS A 64 0.89 -5.61 -4.58
C LYS A 64 2.14 -5.50 -3.70
N MET A 65 1.99 -5.22 -2.41
CA MET A 65 3.12 -5.22 -1.48
C MET A 65 3.73 -6.62 -1.38
N THR A 66 2.88 -7.65 -1.27
CA THR A 66 3.33 -9.04 -1.15
C THR A 66 4.08 -9.48 -2.40
N GLU A 67 3.55 -9.20 -3.59
CA GLU A 67 4.22 -9.47 -4.87
C GLU A 67 5.59 -8.77 -4.96
N ARG A 68 5.65 -7.48 -4.61
CA ARG A 68 6.91 -6.71 -4.57
C ARG A 68 7.91 -7.30 -3.57
N HIS A 69 7.45 -7.79 -2.43
CA HIS A 69 8.31 -8.43 -1.44
C HIS A 69 8.85 -9.78 -1.94
N VAL A 70 8.04 -10.57 -2.64
CA VAL A 70 8.48 -11.82 -3.27
C VAL A 70 9.50 -11.56 -4.37
N GLU A 71 9.27 -10.56 -5.22
CA GLU A 71 10.21 -10.18 -6.29
C GLU A 71 11.56 -9.74 -5.73
N LYS A 72 11.57 -8.84 -4.73
CA LYS A 72 12.79 -8.44 -4.03
C LYS A 72 13.54 -9.61 -3.39
N SER A 73 12.81 -10.60 -2.89
CA SER A 73 13.43 -11.79 -2.28
C SER A 73 14.12 -12.66 -3.33
N LYS A 74 13.55 -12.77 -4.55
CA LYS A 74 14.19 -13.47 -5.67
C LYS A 74 15.44 -12.75 -6.17
N ASP A 75 15.39 -11.42 -6.21
CA ASP A 75 16.54 -10.60 -6.59
C ASP A 75 17.68 -10.74 -5.56
N ALA A 76 17.36 -10.67 -4.26
CA ALA A 76 18.32 -10.88 -3.19
C ALA A 76 18.96 -12.28 -3.23
N ASP A 77 18.17 -13.35 -3.45
CA ASP A 77 18.68 -14.72 -3.57
C ASP A 77 19.65 -14.85 -4.76
N SER A 78 19.32 -14.22 -5.90
CA SER A 78 20.19 -14.18 -7.07
C SER A 78 21.50 -13.44 -6.80
N GLN A 79 21.45 -12.30 -6.08
CA GLN A 79 22.64 -11.55 -5.68
C GLN A 79 23.53 -12.34 -4.71
N ILE A 80 22.93 -13.04 -3.73
CA ILE A 80 23.67 -13.87 -2.76
C ILE A 80 24.40 -15.00 -3.50
N ARG A 81 23.73 -15.73 -4.40
CA ARG A 81 24.37 -16.80 -5.20
C ARG A 81 25.51 -16.28 -6.08
N ARG A 82 25.40 -15.04 -6.57
CA ARG A 82 26.44 -14.41 -7.38
C ARG A 82 27.67 -14.07 -6.56
N ILE A 83 27.48 -13.57 -5.33
CA ILE A 83 28.55 -13.27 -4.38
C ILE A 83 29.25 -14.56 -3.93
N ASP A 84 28.49 -15.60 -3.60
CA ASP A 84 29.01 -16.90 -3.17
C ASP A 84 29.94 -17.52 -4.23
N ARG A 85 29.58 -17.39 -5.51
CA ARG A 85 30.42 -17.84 -6.65
C ARG A 85 31.69 -17.00 -6.86
N MET A 86 31.77 -15.80 -6.28
CA MET A 86 32.91 -14.89 -6.42
C MET A 86 33.93 -14.99 -5.26
N LEU A 87 33.61 -15.73 -4.20
CA LEU A 87 34.57 -16.03 -3.13
C LEU A 87 35.44 -17.23 -3.52
N PRO A 88 36.77 -17.10 -3.58
CA PRO A 88 37.66 -18.26 -3.70
C PRO A 88 37.66 -19.05 -2.37
N GLU A 89 37.81 -20.38 -2.49
CA GLU A 89 37.89 -21.32 -1.35
C GLU A 89 39.02 -21.01 -0.36
#